data_AF-A0A7C0X235-F1
#
_entry.id   AF-A0A7C0X235-F1
#
_cell.length_a   1.000
_cell.length_b   1.000
_cell.length_c   1.000
_cell.angle_alpha   90.00
_cell.angle_beta   90.00
_cell.angle_gamma   90.00
#
_symmetry.space_group_name_H-M   'P 1'
#
loop_
_entity.id
_entity.type
_entity.pdbx_description
1 polymer ?
#
loop_
_entity_poly.entity_id
_entity_poly.type
_entity_poly.pdbx_seq_one_letter_code
_entity_poly.pdbx_strand_id
1 'polypeptide(L)'
;MPPQKMREDKVETPPPSVKDGECRFEGAVDRIENDPVRSLVLIRWVEFLLERVGRNNLLEALNYYVHIGWISKELRNQAMEYAAGMDYYKDKAEWRLSPEDHKKSLLFIEMIRGREIDMITVNLVEQEVMKLKNMMGGEYGI
;
A
#
# COMPACT_ATOMS: atom_id res chain seq x y z
N MET A 1 -4.20 -46.79 45.13
CA MET A 1 -3.36 -45.79 44.43
C MET A 1 -4.20 -45.13 43.35
N PRO A 2 -4.00 -43.84 43.06
CA PRO A 2 -4.63 -42.66 43.65
C PRO A 2 -5.83 -42.12 42.84
N PRO A 3 -6.61 -41.17 43.40
CA PRO A 3 -7.71 -40.50 42.70
C PRO A 3 -7.16 -39.42 41.76
N GLN A 4 -7.77 -39.25 40.57
CA GLN A 4 -7.53 -38.06 39.76
C GLN A 4 -8.71 -37.08 39.87
N LYS A 5 -8.43 -36.14 40.77
CA LYS A 5 -8.98 -34.83 41.00
C LYS A 5 -9.44 -34.10 39.73
N MET A 6 -10.62 -33.49 39.85
CA MET A 6 -11.14 -32.41 39.01
C MET A 6 -10.07 -31.35 38.73
N ARG A 7 -10.04 -30.81 37.51
CA ARG A 7 -9.52 -29.47 37.21
C ARG A 7 -10.38 -28.80 36.13
N GLU A 8 -11.32 -28.02 36.64
CA GLU A 8 -11.64 -26.64 36.24
C GLU A 8 -11.65 -26.32 34.74
N ASP A 9 -12.86 -26.23 34.20
CA ASP A 9 -13.19 -25.44 33.01
C ASP A 9 -12.77 -23.99 33.25
N LYS A 10 -11.58 -23.63 32.75
CA LYS A 10 -11.14 -22.24 32.66
C LYS A 10 -11.96 -21.58 31.55
N VAL A 11 -13.08 -20.95 31.94
CA VAL A 11 -13.77 -19.95 31.14
C VAL A 11 -12.80 -18.78 30.94
N GLU A 12 -12.01 -18.86 29.88
CA GLU A 12 -11.24 -17.73 29.39
C GLU A 12 -12.22 -16.83 28.63
N THR A 13 -12.81 -15.88 29.35
CA THR A 13 -13.40 -14.70 28.73
C THR A 13 -12.27 -13.96 28.00
N PRO A 14 -12.32 -13.77 26.67
CA PRO A 14 -11.37 -12.87 26.05
C PRO A 14 -11.63 -11.43 26.53
N PRO A 15 -10.55 -10.66 26.77
CA PRO A 15 -10.58 -9.31 27.33
C PRO A 15 -11.34 -8.30 26.46
N PRO A 16 -11.75 -7.16 27.05
CA PRO A 16 -12.77 -6.27 26.53
C PRO A 16 -12.41 -5.70 25.17
N SER A 17 -13.45 -5.56 24.35
CA SER A 17 -13.54 -4.77 23.12
C SER A 17 -12.40 -3.77 23.00
N VAL A 18 -11.39 -4.13 22.19
CA VAL A 18 -10.51 -3.14 21.58
C VAL A 18 -11.46 -2.27 20.78
N LYS A 19 -11.82 -1.12 21.34
CA LYS A 19 -12.42 -0.06 20.55
C LYS A 19 -11.38 0.19 19.48
N ASP A 20 -11.70 -0.19 18.25
CA ASP A 20 -10.93 0.16 17.07
C ASP A 20 -10.83 1.68 17.08
N GLY A 21 -9.75 2.14 17.70
CA GLY A 21 -9.40 3.54 17.80
C GLY A 21 -9.20 3.98 16.37
N GLU A 22 -10.13 4.80 15.92
CA GLU A 22 -10.03 5.68 14.76
C GLU A 22 -8.58 6.14 14.58
N CYS A 23 -7.83 5.44 13.73
CA CYS A 23 -6.68 6.05 13.09
C CYS A 23 -7.25 6.80 11.89
N ARG A 24 -7.98 7.90 12.18
CA ARG A 24 -8.46 8.82 11.17
C ARG A 24 -7.25 9.60 10.68
N PHE A 25 -6.51 9.01 9.74
CA PHE A 25 -5.70 9.82 8.84
C PHE A 25 -6.66 10.71 8.06
N GLU A 26 -6.64 11.99 8.40
CA GLU A 26 -7.36 13.05 7.70
C GLU A 26 -6.79 13.14 6.27
N GLY A 27 -7.31 12.33 5.35
CA GLY A 27 -6.83 12.25 3.97
C GLY A 27 -6.80 10.85 3.32
N ALA A 28 -7.30 9.81 3.99
CA ALA A 28 -7.51 8.52 3.32
C ALA A 28 -8.62 8.66 2.25
N VAL A 29 -8.35 8.18 1.02
CA VAL A 29 -9.34 8.21 -0.07
C VAL A 29 -10.37 7.13 0.18
N ASP A 30 -11.52 7.47 0.75
CA ASP A 30 -12.57 6.50 1.09
C ASP A 30 -13.24 5.86 -0.14
N ARG A 31 -13.32 6.56 -1.27
CA ARG A 31 -13.83 6.04 -2.55
C ARG A 31 -13.58 7.06 -3.65
N ILE A 32 -13.22 6.62 -4.84
CA ILE A 32 -13.24 7.52 -6.01
C ILE A 32 -14.72 7.75 -6.35
N GLU A 33 -15.30 8.85 -5.89
CA GLU A 33 -16.56 9.36 -6.47
C GLU A 33 -16.34 9.52 -7.98
N ASN A 34 -17.17 8.88 -8.81
CA ASN A 34 -17.29 8.85 -10.28
C ASN A 34 -16.50 9.89 -11.13
N ASP A 35 -15.20 10.02 -10.89
CA ASP A 35 -14.28 10.84 -11.65
C ASP A 35 -13.56 9.89 -12.63
N PRO A 36 -13.84 10.00 -13.93
CA PRO A 36 -13.25 9.12 -14.92
C PRO A 36 -11.72 9.29 -14.98
N VAL A 37 -11.19 10.48 -14.68
CA VAL A 37 -9.73 10.73 -14.68
C VAL A 37 -9.08 9.97 -13.53
N ARG A 38 -9.59 10.10 -12.31
CA ARG A 38 -9.07 9.38 -11.14
C ARG A 38 -9.18 7.86 -11.30
N SER A 39 -10.28 7.39 -11.90
CA SER A 39 -10.49 5.97 -12.20
C SER A 39 -9.46 5.46 -13.21
N LEU A 40 -9.15 6.22 -14.26
CA LEU A 40 -8.09 5.89 -15.22
C LEU A 40 -6.71 5.84 -14.56
N VAL A 41 -6.40 6.78 -13.66
CA VAL A 41 -5.15 6.77 -12.89
C VAL A 41 -5.05 5.52 -12.01
N LEU A 42 -6.14 5.15 -11.32
CA LEU A 42 -6.19 3.91 -10.52
C LEU A 42 -5.96 2.67 -11.39
N ILE A 43 -6.62 2.57 -12.55
CA ILE A 43 -6.41 1.46 -13.49
C ILE A 43 -4.94 1.37 -13.91
N ARG A 44 -4.31 2.50 -14.26
CA ARG A 44 -2.88 2.55 -14.62
C ARG A 44 -1.97 2.16 -13.47
N TRP A 45 -2.32 2.56 -12.25
CA TRP A 45 -1.56 2.17 -11.07
C TRP A 45 -1.66 0.66 -10.80
N VAL A 46 -2.86 0.08 -10.94
CA VAL A 46 -3.08 -1.37 -10.80
C VAL A 46 -2.31 -2.15 -11.87
N GLU A 47 -2.35 -1.71 -13.12
CA GLU A 47 -1.55 -2.28 -14.22
C GLU A 47 -0.05 -2.27 -13.87
N PHE A 48 0.46 -1.12 -13.41
CA PHE A 48 1.85 -0.99 -12.96
C PHE A 48 2.20 -1.96 -11.82
N LEU A 49 1.33 -2.10 -10.82
CA LEU A 49 1.56 -3.02 -9.71
C LEU A 49 1.57 -4.47 -10.21
N LEU A 50 0.60 -4.86 -11.03
CA LEU A 50 0.52 -6.20 -11.62
C LEU A 50 1.78 -6.55 -12.41
N GLU A 51 2.36 -5.60 -13.16
CA GLU A 51 3.64 -5.80 -13.86
C GLU A 51 4.82 -6.15 -12.95
N ARG A 52 4.81 -5.57 -11.75
CA ARG A 52 5.91 -5.70 -10.79
C ARG A 52 5.76 -6.90 -9.88
N VAL A 53 4.59 -7.05 -9.26
CA VAL A 53 4.34 -8.06 -8.22
C VAL A 53 3.56 -9.27 -8.73
N GLY A 54 2.95 -9.19 -9.91
CA GLY A 54 2.10 -10.26 -10.43
C GLY A 54 0.72 -10.28 -9.77
N ARG A 55 -0.18 -11.12 -10.30
CA ARG A 55 -1.55 -11.21 -9.80
C ARG A 55 -1.62 -11.82 -8.40
N ASN A 56 -0.79 -12.82 -8.13
CA ASN A 56 -0.75 -13.56 -6.87
C ASN A 56 -0.36 -12.71 -5.65
N ASN A 57 0.36 -11.61 -5.84
CA ASN A 57 0.94 -10.79 -4.76
C ASN A 57 0.35 -9.38 -4.66
N LEU A 58 -0.60 -9.03 -5.54
CA LEU A 58 -1.16 -7.68 -5.59
C LEU A 58 -1.83 -7.29 -4.27
N LEU A 59 -2.54 -8.24 -3.65
CA LEU A 59 -3.24 -8.01 -2.39
C LEU A 59 -2.27 -7.67 -1.25
N GLU A 60 -1.15 -8.38 -1.15
CA GLU A 60 -0.09 -8.17 -0.17
C GLU A 60 0.55 -6.79 -0.35
N ALA A 61 0.89 -6.42 -1.59
CA ALA A 61 1.46 -5.10 -1.90
C ALA A 61 0.49 -3.96 -1.54
N LEU A 62 -0.80 -4.11 -1.84
CA LEU A 62 -1.81 -3.11 -1.46
C LEU A 62 -2.05 -3.07 0.05
N ASN A 63 -2.05 -4.23 0.73
CA ASN A 63 -2.17 -4.28 2.19
C ASN A 63 -1.00 -3.57 2.88
N TYR A 64 0.21 -3.64 2.33
CA TYR A 64 1.34 -2.83 2.81
C TYR A 64 1.03 -1.34 2.73
N TYR A 65 0.48 -0.86 1.62
CA TYR A 65 0.09 0.56 1.47
C TYR A 65 -1.05 0.98 2.41
N VAL A 66 -1.98 0.08 2.73
CA VAL A 66 -3.00 0.31 3.77
C VAL A 66 -2.32 0.41 5.13
N HIS A 67 -1.40 -0.50 5.45
CA HIS A 67 -0.74 -0.56 6.75
C HIS A 67 0.07 0.70 7.07
N ILE A 68 0.78 1.25 6.08
CA ILE A 68 1.53 2.51 6.25
C ILE A 68 0.66 3.77 6.12
N GLY A 69 -0.66 3.61 5.89
CA GLY A 69 -1.61 4.72 5.85
C GLY A 69 -1.61 5.52 4.54
N TRP A 70 -1.03 5.01 3.46
CA TRP A 70 -1.03 5.70 2.16
C TRP A 70 -2.38 5.56 1.44
N ILE A 71 -3.04 4.41 1.58
CA ILE A 71 -4.36 4.15 1.01
C ILE A 71 -5.35 3.65 2.06
N SER A 72 -6.65 3.80 1.79
CA SER A 72 -7.72 3.22 2.59
C SER A 72 -7.95 1.75 2.25
N LYS A 73 -8.70 1.03 3.08
CA LYS A 73 -9.11 -0.36 2.79
C LYS A 73 -10.04 -0.42 1.59
N GLU A 74 -10.82 0.63 1.39
CA GLU A 74 -11.79 0.82 0.35
C GLU A 74 -11.11 1.01 -1.00
N LEU A 75 -10.06 1.86 -1.07
CA LEU A 75 -9.26 2.04 -2.28
C LEU A 75 -8.51 0.76 -2.65
N ARG A 76 -8.01 0.00 -1.67
CA ARG A 76 -7.46 -1.34 -1.90
C ARG A 76 -8.51 -2.26 -2.54
N ASN A 77 -9.72 -2.32 -1.98
CA ASN A 77 -10.77 -3.19 -2.51
C ASN A 77 -11.13 -2.79 -3.94
N GLN A 78 -11.25 -1.49 -4.21
CA GLN A 78 -11.50 -0.96 -5.54
C GLN A 78 -10.37 -1.32 -6.52
N ALA A 79 -9.10 -1.22 -6.10
CA ALA A 79 -7.95 -1.66 -6.90
C ALA A 79 -8.02 -3.17 -7.24
N MET A 80 -8.45 -4.00 -6.30
CA MET A 80 -8.66 -5.43 -6.52
C MET A 80 -9.82 -5.72 -7.48
N GLU A 81 -10.91 -4.96 -7.42
CA GLU A 81 -12.02 -5.06 -8.37
C GLU A 81 -11.56 -4.73 -9.80
N TYR A 82 -10.75 -3.69 -9.98
CA TYR A 82 -10.16 -3.38 -11.28
C TYR A 82 -9.20 -4.48 -11.75
N ALA A 83 -8.34 -4.97 -10.87
CA ALA A 83 -7.43 -6.08 -11.20
C ALA A 83 -8.21 -7.34 -11.60
N ALA A 84 -9.38 -7.59 -10.99
CA ALA A 84 -10.23 -8.74 -11.32
C ALA A 84 -10.68 -8.72 -12.79
N GLY A 85 -10.92 -7.53 -13.35
CA GLY A 85 -11.30 -7.33 -14.76
C GLY A 85 -10.14 -7.26 -15.75
N MET A 86 -8.87 -7.34 -15.31
CA MET A 86 -7.71 -7.29 -16.18
C MET A 86 -7.20 -8.68 -16.57
N ASP A 87 -6.81 -8.83 -17.83
CA ASP A 87 -6.26 -10.07 -18.40
C ASP A 87 -4.76 -10.20 -18.07
N TYR A 88 -4.45 -10.39 -16.78
CA TYR A 88 -3.07 -10.48 -16.28
C TYR A 88 -2.85 -11.76 -15.48
N TYR A 89 -2.09 -12.71 -16.04
CA TYR A 89 -1.85 -14.04 -15.43
C TYR A 89 -0.40 -14.30 -15.03
N LYS A 90 0.46 -13.28 -15.06
CA LYS A 90 1.86 -13.46 -14.64
C LYS A 90 1.92 -13.43 -13.12
N ASP A 91 2.49 -14.47 -12.55
CA ASP A 91 2.85 -14.55 -11.15
C ASP A 91 4.31 -14.14 -10.96
N LYS A 92 4.62 -13.63 -9.76
CA LYS A 92 5.99 -13.31 -9.35
C LYS A 92 6.31 -13.98 -8.02
N ALA A 93 7.61 -14.08 -7.74
CA ALA A 93 8.12 -14.71 -6.54
C ALA A 93 7.85 -13.89 -5.26
N GLU A 94 7.81 -12.55 -5.36
CA GLU A 94 7.61 -11.70 -4.19
C GLU A 94 6.78 -10.44 -4.51
N TRP A 95 6.13 -9.90 -3.47
CA TRP A 95 5.35 -8.67 -3.50
C TRP A 95 6.18 -7.40 -3.30
N ARG A 96 7.46 -7.54 -2.91
CA ARG A 96 8.30 -6.42 -2.54
C ARG A 96 8.67 -5.61 -3.77
N LEU A 97 8.47 -4.30 -3.66
CA LEU A 97 8.75 -3.33 -4.71
C LEU A 97 10.09 -2.64 -4.44
N SER A 98 10.76 -2.20 -5.50
CA SER A 98 11.96 -1.38 -5.34
C SER A 98 11.60 -0.01 -4.73
N PRO A 99 12.55 0.70 -4.11
CA PRO A 99 12.30 2.07 -3.63
C PRO A 99 11.76 3.00 -4.73
N GLU A 100 12.23 2.84 -5.98
CA GLU A 100 11.73 3.63 -7.11
C GLU A 100 10.29 3.29 -7.49
N ASP A 101 9.89 2.03 -7.36
CA ASP A 101 8.50 1.61 -7.60
C ASP A 101 7.54 2.11 -6.51
N HIS A 102 8.01 2.20 -5.26
CA HIS A 102 7.26 2.83 -4.16
C HIS A 102 7.07 4.33 -4.39
N LYS A 103 8.10 5.05 -4.88
CA LYS A 103 7.96 6.47 -5.26
C LYS A 103 6.94 6.66 -6.36
N LYS A 104 7.00 5.85 -7.42
CA LYS A 104 6.01 5.89 -8.51
C LYS A 104 4.59 5.62 -7.98
N SER A 105 4.45 4.62 -7.13
CA SER A 105 3.16 4.31 -6.49
C SER A 105 2.62 5.48 -5.68
N LEU A 106 3.48 6.20 -4.94
CA LEU A 106 3.08 7.39 -4.21
C LEU A 106 2.54 8.49 -5.14
N LEU A 107 3.19 8.73 -6.28
CA LEU A 107 2.70 9.69 -7.27
C LEU A 107 1.32 9.30 -7.81
N PHE A 108 1.09 8.01 -8.11
CA PHE A 108 -0.24 7.55 -8.49
C PHE A 108 -1.29 7.80 -7.41
N ILE A 109 -0.97 7.51 -6.15
CA ILE A 109 -1.87 7.72 -5.01
C ILE A 109 -2.23 9.20 -4.84
N GLU A 110 -1.25 10.09 -4.99
CA GLU A 110 -1.47 11.54 -4.88
C GLU A 110 -2.32 12.08 -6.05
N MET A 111 -2.16 11.55 -7.27
CA MET A 111 -3.05 11.87 -8.40
C MET A 111 -4.48 11.34 -8.16
N ILE A 112 -4.64 10.15 -7.60
CA ILE A 112 -5.96 9.58 -7.24
C ILE A 112 -6.65 10.43 -6.18
N ARG A 113 -5.89 11.02 -5.25
CA ARG A 113 -6.39 11.99 -4.25
C ARG A 113 -6.88 13.30 -4.89
N GLY A 114 -6.66 13.51 -6.18
CA GLY A 114 -7.02 14.72 -6.89
C GLY A 114 -6.11 15.90 -6.56
N ARG A 115 -4.88 15.65 -6.08
CA ARG A 115 -3.88 16.69 -5.91
C ARG A 115 -3.18 16.90 -7.25
N GLU A 116 -3.04 18.15 -7.66
CA GLU A 116 -2.21 18.49 -8.81
C GLU A 116 -0.75 18.20 -8.44
N ILE A 117 -0.17 17.20 -9.11
CA ILE A 117 1.25 16.93 -9.00
C ILE A 117 1.97 17.86 -9.97
N ASP A 118 2.56 18.92 -9.42
CA ASP A 118 3.45 19.77 -10.18
C ASP A 118 4.75 19.01 -10.50
N MET A 119 5.00 18.77 -11.79
CA MET A 119 6.22 18.12 -12.26
C MET A 119 7.49 18.89 -11.86
N ILE A 120 7.40 20.20 -11.65
CA ILE A 120 8.52 21.01 -11.14
C ILE A 120 8.86 20.56 -9.72
N THR A 121 7.85 20.35 -8.88
CA THR A 121 8.00 19.88 -7.51
C THR A 121 8.58 18.46 -7.46
N VAL A 122 8.11 17.55 -8.33
CA VAL A 122 8.69 16.19 -8.42
C VAL A 122 10.16 16.23 -8.82
N ASN A 123 10.50 17.00 -9.86
CA ASN A 123 11.88 17.16 -10.31
C ASN A 123 12.76 17.81 -9.24
N LEU A 124 12.25 18.80 -8.51
CA LEU A 124 12.99 19.42 -7.40
C LEU A 124 13.29 18.41 -6.29
N VAL A 125 12.33 17.57 -5.91
CA VAL A 125 12.55 16.49 -4.93
C VAL A 125 13.58 15.50 -5.43
N GLU A 126 13.54 15.10 -6.71
CA GLU A 126 14.55 14.21 -7.30
C GLU A 126 15.95 14.84 -7.30
N GLN A 127 16.05 16.13 -7.62
CA GLN A 127 17.31 16.88 -7.57
C GLN A 127 17.85 16.97 -6.14
N GLU A 128 16.99 17.24 -5.14
CA GLU A 128 17.41 17.26 -3.74
C GLU A 128 17.85 15.88 -3.25
N VAL A 129 17.13 14.81 -3.61
CA VAL A 129 17.53 13.43 -3.32
C VAL A 129 18.86 13.09 -4.01
N MET A 130 19.08 13.58 -5.24
CA MET A 130 20.33 13.39 -5.97
C MET A 130 21.49 14.17 -5.32
N LYS A 131 21.25 15.41 -4.90
CA LYS A 131 22.22 16.20 -4.12
C LYS A 131 22.56 15.50 -2.82
N LEU A 132 21.57 15.02 -2.06
CA LEU A 132 21.80 14.25 -0.84
C LEU A 132 22.60 12.97 -1.13
N LYS A 133 22.27 12.22 -2.19
CA LYS A 133 23.05 11.06 -2.60
C LYS A 133 24.50 11.43 -2.94
N ASN A 134 24.74 12.54 -3.62
CA ASN A 134 26.08 13.00 -3.95
C ASN A 134 26.84 13.53 -2.72
N MET A 135 26.13 14.17 -1.78
CA MET A 135 26.69 14.65 -0.51
C MET A 135 27.01 13.47 0.44
N MET A 136 26.21 12.41 0.41
CA MET A 136 26.45 11.16 1.14
C MET A 136 27.37 10.19 0.39
N GLY A 137 27.68 10.47 -0.88
CA GLY A 137 28.47 9.65 -1.79
C GLY A 137 29.94 10.09 -1.92
N GLY A 138 30.40 10.98 -1.04
CA GLY A 138 31.82 11.05 -0.73
C GLY A 138 32.19 9.81 0.06
N GLU A 139 32.89 8.87 -0.59
CA GLU A 139 33.41 7.60 -0.05
C GLU A 139 32.46 6.39 -0.05
N TYR A 140 32.26 5.79 -1.23
CA TYR A 140 32.59 4.37 -1.41
C TYR A 140 33.17 4.19 -2.82
N GLY A 141 34.45 4.53 -2.95
CA GLY A 141 35.30 3.98 -4.00
C GLY A 141 35.87 2.65 -3.54
N ILE A 142 35.59 1.60 -4.30
CA ILE A 142 36.40 0.43 -4.72
C ILE A 142 35.43 -0.61 -5.29
#